data_AF-A0A951HE17-F1
#
_entry.id   AF-A0A951HE17-F1
#
_cell.length_a   1.000
_cell.length_b   1.000
_cell.length_c   1.000
_cell.angle_alpha   90.00
_cell.angle_beta   90.00
_cell.angle_gamma   90.00
#
_symmetry.space_group_name_H-M   'P 1'
#
loop_
_entity.id
_entity.type
_entity.pdbx_description
1 polymer ?
#
loop_
_entity_poly.entity_id
_entity_poly.type
_entity_poly.pdbx_seq_one_letter_code
_entity_poly.pdbx_strand_id
1 'polypeptide(L)'
;MPYDQIVFIGYVLDTTPKENPNGSSTYLGVEPPSVDIAARCELVQAAMETARNALPPLGSPPLRTLYVFMIPEFFFRGPDPGAYDMGDVQLAIAGLQELAAGAEWADWVFEFGTIVGRWVLEDPSRNVQICNFALVQEGGVAAQGPAGARAIVKELKSGVDFIAQNASPGGLLVGEVEYQQGAQPQPGKERQQASYDGAGIYDLVGLTWATEICRDHLMGRLQNSPQMPGESEVQIQLVPSCGADIEEAGIIAETGGYVFNVDGWRDNYAHAKLVKVLAPPQQPQQLPRSANVPVNVTEVTVPVSPPRTIQIDELYPDGAGSIWIFAPVPVPPAATVPGSTDTYVWRASTDPVWTFTFYLIYDDAGQFTQVLCKIRNNEIDFYGHNYDLPIELDLTFPPRPNDPSVRTGKLKIELKGGGSYSNAIYGKIQVPGFSFQGDIMRFMNDKNAPEPVEQIW
;
A
#
# COMPACT_ATOMS: atom_id res chain seq x y z
N MET A 1 19.46 -4.91 -16.52
CA MET A 1 18.64 -5.66 -15.56
C MET A 1 19.42 -6.89 -15.11
N PRO A 2 19.54 -7.15 -13.80
CA PRO A 2 20.29 -8.30 -13.29
C PRO A 2 19.56 -9.64 -13.47
N TYR A 3 18.25 -9.63 -13.77
CA TYR A 3 17.43 -10.84 -13.90
C TYR A 3 16.83 -10.97 -15.30
N ASP A 4 16.62 -12.21 -15.72
CA ASP A 4 15.97 -12.58 -16.98
C ASP A 4 14.49 -12.93 -16.75
N GLN A 5 14.17 -13.47 -15.58
CA GLN A 5 12.83 -13.94 -15.22
C GLN A 5 12.53 -13.77 -13.73
N ILE A 6 11.26 -13.91 -13.38
CA ILE A 6 10.70 -13.75 -12.03
C ILE A 6 9.85 -14.98 -11.71
N VAL A 7 9.94 -15.47 -10.47
CA VAL A 7 9.04 -16.49 -9.92
C VAL A 7 8.31 -15.89 -8.72
N PHE A 8 6.98 -15.85 -8.81
CA PHE A 8 6.11 -15.40 -7.73
C PHE A 8 5.71 -16.57 -6.84
N ILE A 9 5.76 -16.34 -5.53
CA ILE A 9 5.57 -17.34 -4.49
C ILE A 9 4.68 -16.73 -3.41
N GLY A 10 3.49 -17.30 -3.21
CA GLY A 10 2.55 -16.85 -2.19
C GLY A 10 2.54 -17.80 -1.01
N TYR A 11 2.73 -17.29 0.20
CA TYR A 11 2.48 -18.04 1.41
C TYR A 11 1.02 -17.88 1.83
N VAL A 12 0.20 -18.89 1.55
CA VAL A 12 -1.25 -18.84 1.74
C VAL A 12 -1.62 -19.53 3.05
N LEU A 13 -2.13 -18.76 4.00
CA LEU A 13 -2.65 -19.21 5.29
C LEU A 13 -3.76 -18.27 5.78
N ASP A 14 -4.60 -18.75 6.70
CA ASP A 14 -5.64 -17.93 7.34
C ASP A 14 -5.03 -16.99 8.39
N THR A 15 -5.14 -15.68 8.16
CA THR A 15 -4.71 -14.62 9.09
C THR A 15 -5.88 -13.90 9.75
N THR A 16 -7.11 -14.40 9.57
CA THR A 16 -8.29 -13.85 10.22
C THR A 16 -8.29 -14.17 11.73
N PRO A 17 -9.05 -13.39 12.53
CA PRO A 17 -9.32 -13.75 13.91
C PRO A 17 -10.05 -15.10 14.00
N LYS A 18 -9.68 -15.92 14.98
CA LYS A 18 -10.37 -17.20 15.24
C LYS A 18 -11.82 -16.92 15.65
N GLU A 19 -12.76 -17.59 14.99
CA GLU A 19 -14.16 -17.56 15.38
C GLU A 19 -14.41 -18.50 16.57
N ASN A 20 -15.04 -17.97 17.61
CA ASN A 20 -15.42 -18.73 18.79
C ASN A 20 -16.81 -19.35 18.60
N PRO A 21 -17.14 -20.45 19.30
CA PRO A 21 -18.45 -21.10 19.20
C PRO A 21 -19.66 -20.20 19.53
N ASN A 22 -19.45 -19.10 20.25
CA ASN A 22 -20.47 -18.11 20.60
C ASN A 22 -20.65 -17.01 19.54
N GLY A 23 -19.93 -17.08 18.42
CA GLY A 23 -19.95 -16.08 17.34
C GLY A 23 -19.07 -14.85 17.59
N SER A 24 -18.34 -14.78 18.72
CA SER A 24 -17.30 -13.76 18.89
C SER A 24 -16.01 -14.17 18.18
N SER A 25 -15.06 -13.26 18.07
CA SER A 25 -13.73 -13.56 17.51
C SER A 25 -12.63 -13.29 18.51
N THR A 26 -11.46 -13.91 18.31
CA THR A 26 -10.26 -13.72 19.12
C THR A 26 -9.03 -13.69 18.23
N TYR A 27 -8.13 -12.73 18.44
CA TYR A 27 -6.84 -12.76 17.78
C TYR A 27 -5.96 -13.81 18.47
N LEU A 28 -5.35 -14.67 17.67
CA LEU A 28 -4.45 -15.70 18.14
C LEU A 28 -3.05 -15.14 18.36
N GLY A 29 -2.33 -15.73 19.32
CA GLY A 29 -0.97 -15.35 19.69
C GLY A 29 -0.63 -15.77 21.11
N VAL A 30 0.64 -15.62 21.48
CA VAL A 30 1.18 -16.11 22.76
C VAL A 30 1.95 -15.04 23.54
N GLU A 31 1.71 -14.93 24.84
CA GLU A 31 2.43 -13.99 25.71
C GLU A 31 3.80 -14.55 26.16
N PRO A 32 4.84 -13.71 26.37
CA PRO A 32 4.89 -12.27 26.06
C PRO A 32 5.05 -12.01 24.54
N PRO A 33 4.81 -10.77 24.02
CA PRO A 33 4.88 -10.46 22.60
C PRO A 33 6.19 -10.86 21.90
N SER A 34 7.31 -10.81 22.62
CA SER A 34 8.61 -11.28 22.11
C SER A 34 8.65 -12.78 21.77
N VAL A 35 7.90 -13.61 22.50
CA VAL A 35 7.73 -15.04 22.20
C VAL A 35 6.81 -15.24 21.01
N ASP A 36 5.71 -14.47 20.92
CA ASP A 36 4.80 -14.49 19.77
C ASP A 36 5.53 -14.17 18.47
N ILE A 37 6.26 -13.05 18.46
CA ILE A 37 7.00 -12.56 17.31
C ILE A 37 8.05 -13.58 16.89
N ALA A 38 8.81 -14.13 17.84
CA ALA A 38 9.81 -15.14 17.53
C ALA A 38 9.18 -16.42 16.97
N ALA A 39 8.05 -16.88 17.51
CA ALA A 39 7.32 -18.04 16.98
C ALA A 39 6.82 -17.80 15.54
N ARG A 40 6.30 -16.61 15.26
CA ARG A 40 5.90 -16.22 13.90
C ARG A 40 7.10 -16.13 12.95
N CYS A 41 8.24 -15.62 13.41
CA CYS A 41 9.48 -15.61 12.61
C CYS A 41 9.96 -17.03 12.28
N GLU A 42 9.93 -17.97 13.24
CA GLU A 42 10.24 -19.38 12.99
C GLU A 42 9.30 -20.01 11.94
N LEU A 43 8.00 -19.68 11.98
CA LEU A 43 7.06 -20.12 10.97
C LEU A 43 7.37 -19.53 9.59
N VAL A 44 7.72 -18.24 9.52
CA VAL A 44 8.16 -17.57 8.27
C VAL A 44 9.40 -18.26 7.70
N GLN A 45 10.39 -18.55 8.54
CA GLN A 45 11.60 -19.27 8.12
C GLN A 45 11.25 -20.64 7.52
N ALA A 46 10.40 -21.41 8.18
CA ALA A 46 9.96 -22.71 7.66
C ALA A 46 9.20 -22.59 6.32
N ALA A 47 8.39 -21.54 6.15
CA ALA A 47 7.70 -21.24 4.90
C ALA A 47 8.67 -20.85 3.78
N MET A 48 9.66 -20.00 4.06
CA MET A 48 10.73 -19.61 3.13
C MET A 48 11.54 -20.84 2.69
N GLU A 49 11.92 -21.71 3.62
CA GLU A 49 12.65 -22.95 3.31
C GLU A 49 11.80 -23.92 2.49
N THR A 50 10.52 -24.07 2.84
CA THR A 50 9.56 -24.89 2.07
C THR A 50 9.46 -24.38 0.63
N ALA A 51 9.35 -23.06 0.44
CA ALA A 51 9.34 -22.43 -0.88
C ALA A 51 10.62 -22.74 -1.66
N ARG A 52 11.79 -22.46 -1.06
CA ARG A 52 13.10 -22.69 -1.69
C ARG A 52 13.28 -24.15 -2.11
N ASN A 53 12.91 -25.09 -1.25
CA ASN A 53 13.05 -26.53 -1.50
C ASN A 53 12.07 -27.06 -2.56
N ALA A 54 10.95 -26.37 -2.77
CA ALA A 54 9.94 -26.72 -3.77
C ALA A 54 10.26 -26.18 -5.19
N LEU A 55 11.22 -25.27 -5.31
CA LEU A 55 11.62 -24.73 -6.61
C LEU A 55 12.31 -25.79 -7.46
N PRO A 56 12.04 -25.83 -8.78
CA PRO A 56 12.73 -26.75 -9.66
C PRO A 56 14.24 -26.44 -9.69
N PRO A 57 15.09 -27.45 -9.96
CA PRO A 57 16.51 -27.22 -10.17
C PRO A 57 16.72 -26.17 -11.28
N LEU A 58 17.67 -25.27 -11.10
CA LEU A 58 18.01 -24.28 -12.12
C LEU A 58 18.39 -24.98 -13.43
N GLY A 59 17.82 -24.52 -14.55
CA GLY A 59 18.15 -25.00 -15.89
C GLY A 59 19.63 -24.75 -16.25
N SER A 60 20.08 -25.29 -17.40
CA SER A 60 21.45 -25.09 -17.90
C SER A 60 21.44 -24.43 -19.29
N PRO A 61 22.07 -23.25 -19.47
CA PRO A 61 22.61 -22.36 -18.43
C PRO A 61 21.49 -21.77 -17.54
N PRO A 62 21.77 -21.48 -16.26
CA PRO A 62 20.75 -20.94 -15.38
C PRO A 62 20.38 -19.51 -15.83
N LEU A 63 19.10 -19.28 -16.12
CA LEU A 63 18.57 -17.93 -16.22
C LEU A 63 18.67 -17.27 -14.85
N ARG A 64 19.06 -15.99 -14.82
CA ARG A 64 19.08 -15.22 -13.57
C ARG A 64 17.63 -14.98 -13.16
N THR A 65 17.24 -15.55 -12.03
CA THR A 65 15.84 -15.61 -11.59
C THR A 65 15.68 -14.79 -10.33
N LEU A 66 14.76 -13.83 -10.33
CA LEU A 66 14.30 -13.16 -9.12
C LEU A 66 13.16 -13.97 -8.51
N TYR A 67 13.21 -14.22 -7.20
CA TYR A 67 12.14 -14.86 -6.46
C TYR A 67 11.39 -13.82 -5.63
N VAL A 68 10.07 -13.76 -5.77
CA VAL A 68 9.20 -12.84 -5.04
C VAL A 68 8.34 -13.66 -4.09
N PHE A 69 8.60 -13.57 -2.80
CA PHE A 69 7.86 -14.26 -1.75
C PHE A 69 6.94 -13.27 -1.03
N MET A 70 5.67 -13.59 -0.90
CA MET A 70 4.66 -12.69 -0.31
C MET A 70 3.78 -13.42 0.72
N ILE A 71 3.47 -12.75 1.82
CA ILE A 71 2.63 -13.25 2.92
C ILE A 71 1.35 -12.38 2.99
N PRO A 72 0.18 -12.90 3.42
CA PRO A 72 -1.03 -12.09 3.55
C PRO A 72 -0.95 -10.99 4.61
N GLU A 73 -1.90 -10.06 4.55
CA GLU A 73 -2.14 -9.05 5.59
C GLU A 73 -2.41 -9.71 6.95
N PHE A 74 -2.10 -9.00 8.05
CA PHE A 74 -2.32 -9.40 9.44
C PHE A 74 -1.50 -10.58 9.93
N PHE A 75 -0.45 -10.98 9.20
CA PHE A 75 0.42 -12.07 9.66
C PHE A 75 1.04 -11.77 11.03
N PHE A 76 1.51 -10.55 11.27
CA PHE A 76 2.02 -10.11 12.56
C PHE A 76 0.96 -9.28 13.29
N ARG A 77 -0.01 -10.01 13.88
CA ARG A 77 -1.09 -9.45 14.69
C ARG A 77 -1.08 -10.11 16.07
N GLY A 78 -0.72 -9.33 17.09
CA GLY A 78 -0.66 -9.82 18.47
C GLY A 78 -2.05 -10.22 19.03
N PRO A 79 -2.11 -10.99 20.12
CA PRO A 79 -3.36 -11.54 20.65
C PRO A 79 -4.28 -10.46 21.26
N ASP A 80 -3.86 -9.76 22.31
CA ASP A 80 -4.66 -8.72 22.97
C ASP A 80 -3.82 -7.44 23.08
N PRO A 81 -4.18 -6.34 22.37
CA PRO A 81 -5.51 -6.07 21.82
C PRO A 81 -5.66 -6.25 20.30
N GLY A 82 -4.83 -7.10 19.68
CA GLY A 82 -4.77 -7.22 18.21
C GLY A 82 -3.65 -6.42 17.54
N ALA A 83 -2.72 -5.87 18.32
CA ALA A 83 -1.62 -5.02 17.85
C ALA A 83 -0.45 -5.03 18.83
N TYR A 84 0.78 -4.94 18.32
CA TYR A 84 2.00 -4.88 19.11
C TYR A 84 2.35 -3.45 19.51
N ASP A 85 2.96 -3.24 20.67
CA ASP A 85 3.57 -1.95 20.98
C ASP A 85 4.75 -1.66 20.04
N MET A 86 5.08 -0.39 19.81
CA MET A 86 6.13 0.00 18.86
C MET A 86 7.51 -0.63 19.14
N GLY A 87 7.82 -0.97 20.40
CA GLY A 87 9.04 -1.71 20.73
C GLY A 87 9.05 -3.13 20.18
N ASP A 88 7.91 -3.81 20.25
CA ASP A 88 7.70 -5.16 19.73
C ASP A 88 7.59 -5.15 18.19
N VAL A 89 7.03 -4.09 17.59
CA VAL A 89 7.08 -3.86 16.15
C VAL A 89 8.52 -3.85 15.64
N GLN A 90 9.43 -3.16 16.33
CA GLN A 90 10.85 -3.13 15.96
C GLN A 90 11.51 -4.51 16.11
N LEU A 91 11.10 -5.31 17.10
CA LEU A 91 11.57 -6.68 17.24
C LEU A 91 11.13 -7.54 16.04
N ALA A 92 9.89 -7.40 15.58
CA ALA A 92 9.40 -8.10 14.39
C ALA A 92 10.16 -7.70 13.13
N ILE A 93 10.37 -6.40 12.90
CA ILE A 93 11.17 -5.91 11.76
C ILE A 93 12.59 -6.50 11.81
N ALA A 94 13.26 -6.43 12.97
CA ALA A 94 14.62 -6.95 13.13
C ALA A 94 14.71 -8.45 12.85
N GLY A 95 13.76 -9.24 13.38
CA GLY A 95 13.69 -10.68 13.12
C GLY A 95 13.53 -11.00 11.64
N LEU A 96 12.58 -10.35 10.96
CA LEU A 96 12.35 -10.53 9.52
C LEU A 96 13.56 -10.16 8.66
N GLN A 97 14.26 -9.07 9.00
CA GLN A 97 15.49 -8.68 8.32
C GLN A 97 16.63 -9.67 8.54
N GLU A 98 16.70 -10.29 9.72
CA GLU A 98 17.66 -11.35 10.02
C GLU A 98 17.39 -12.61 9.18
N LEU A 99 16.13 -13.03 9.05
CA LEU A 99 15.75 -14.18 8.20
C LEU A 99 16.17 -13.97 6.74
N ALA A 100 15.94 -12.77 6.21
CA ALA A 100 16.26 -12.43 4.82
C ALA A 100 17.77 -12.26 4.56
N ALA A 101 18.62 -12.18 5.59
CA ALA A 101 20.03 -11.83 5.42
C ALA A 101 20.92 -12.97 4.87
N GLY A 102 20.45 -14.22 4.92
CA GLY A 102 21.21 -15.38 4.42
C GLY A 102 21.64 -15.23 2.95
N ALA A 103 22.85 -15.73 2.61
CA ALA A 103 23.38 -15.62 1.25
C ALA A 103 22.56 -16.42 0.22
N GLU A 104 21.87 -17.47 0.66
CA GLU A 104 20.88 -18.20 -0.14
C GLU A 104 19.70 -17.34 -0.61
N TRP A 105 19.47 -16.19 0.01
CA TRP A 105 18.34 -15.31 -0.26
C TRP A 105 18.74 -14.13 -1.16
N ALA A 106 19.95 -14.10 -1.69
CA ALA A 106 20.47 -12.96 -2.47
C ALA A 106 19.65 -12.62 -3.73
N ASP A 107 18.96 -13.60 -4.32
CA ASP A 107 18.09 -13.40 -5.49
C ASP A 107 16.60 -13.36 -5.10
N TRP A 108 16.28 -13.01 -3.85
CA TRP A 108 14.92 -12.97 -3.32
C TRP A 108 14.50 -11.55 -2.90
N VAL A 109 13.23 -11.25 -3.09
CA VAL A 109 12.52 -10.13 -2.46
C VAL A 109 11.38 -10.72 -1.64
N PHE A 110 11.30 -10.34 -0.39
CA PHE A 110 10.26 -10.77 0.55
C PHE A 110 9.34 -9.62 0.86
N GLU A 111 8.03 -9.81 0.69
CA GLU A 111 6.99 -9.04 1.35
C GLU A 111 6.48 -9.94 2.49
N PHE A 112 6.65 -9.49 3.73
CA PHE A 112 6.40 -10.32 4.92
C PHE A 112 4.98 -10.16 5.47
N GLY A 113 4.02 -9.79 4.62
CA GLY A 113 2.69 -9.43 5.03
C GLY A 113 2.75 -8.18 5.90
N THR A 114 1.74 -8.03 6.75
CA THR A 114 1.66 -6.81 7.57
C THR A 114 1.81 -7.02 9.06
N ILE A 115 2.38 -5.99 9.70
CA ILE A 115 2.54 -5.85 11.14
C ILE A 115 1.56 -4.79 11.63
N VAL A 116 0.74 -5.16 12.63
CA VAL A 116 -0.17 -4.23 13.30
C VAL A 116 0.49 -3.69 14.56
N GLY A 117 0.85 -2.41 14.53
CA GLY A 117 1.48 -1.68 15.63
C GLY A 117 0.53 -0.72 16.33
N ARG A 118 0.77 -0.46 17.60
CA ARG A 118 0.05 0.51 18.43
C ARG A 118 1.01 1.42 19.19
N TRP A 119 0.57 2.65 19.43
CA TRP A 119 1.17 3.49 20.45
C TRP A 119 0.09 4.25 21.20
N VAL A 120 0.27 4.30 22.53
CA VAL A 120 -0.60 5.04 23.43
C VAL A 120 -0.05 6.45 23.56
N LEU A 121 -0.85 7.46 23.20
CA LEU A 121 -0.51 8.85 23.48
C LEU A 121 -0.56 9.09 25.00
N GLU A 122 0.28 9.99 25.52
CA GLU A 122 0.38 10.29 26.96
C GLU A 122 -0.95 10.75 27.60
N ASP A 123 -1.93 11.12 26.80
CA ASP A 123 -3.27 11.54 27.20
C ASP A 123 -4.26 10.35 27.11
N PRO A 124 -4.67 9.74 28.24
CA PRO A 124 -5.58 8.59 28.27
C PRO A 124 -7.02 8.92 27.83
N SER A 125 -7.33 10.19 27.53
CA SER A 125 -8.60 10.58 26.91
C SER A 125 -8.60 10.51 25.38
N ARG A 126 -7.46 10.19 24.76
CA ARG A 126 -7.31 10.07 23.31
C ARG A 126 -7.38 8.63 22.82
N ASN A 127 -7.86 8.47 21.59
CA ASN A 127 -7.91 7.19 20.88
C ASN A 127 -6.52 6.55 20.78
N VAL A 128 -6.46 5.22 20.81
CA VAL A 128 -5.23 4.46 20.56
C VAL A 128 -4.85 4.66 19.10
N GLN A 129 -3.61 5.05 18.84
CA GLN A 129 -3.14 5.15 17.47
C GLN A 129 -2.62 3.79 17.02
N ILE A 130 -3.03 3.39 15.82
CA ILE A 130 -2.61 2.13 15.19
C ILE A 130 -1.89 2.45 13.89
N CYS A 131 -0.98 1.57 13.51
CA CYS A 131 -0.48 1.45 12.16
C CYS A 131 -0.59 0.00 11.71
N ASN A 132 -0.90 -0.21 10.44
CA ASN A 132 -0.80 -1.49 9.78
C ASN A 132 0.15 -1.26 8.61
N PHE A 133 1.27 -1.96 8.53
CA PHE A 133 2.27 -1.71 7.49
C PHE A 133 2.88 -3.01 6.98
N ALA A 134 3.22 -3.03 5.69
CA ALA A 134 3.95 -4.10 5.03
C ALA A 134 5.45 -3.79 5.05
N LEU A 135 6.27 -4.81 5.27
CA LEU A 135 7.72 -4.75 5.11
C LEU A 135 8.12 -5.53 3.86
N VAL A 136 8.70 -4.82 2.89
CA VAL A 136 9.36 -5.41 1.73
C VAL A 136 10.86 -5.35 1.94
N GLN A 137 11.55 -6.47 1.77
CA GLN A 137 12.95 -6.66 2.08
C GLN A 137 13.66 -7.41 0.95
N GLU A 138 14.70 -6.81 0.39
CA GLU A 138 15.68 -7.50 -0.47
C GLU A 138 16.49 -8.49 0.38
N GLY A 139 16.64 -9.72 -0.11
CA GLY A 139 17.40 -10.76 0.56
C GLY A 139 18.90 -10.66 0.35
N GLY A 140 19.65 -11.40 1.17
CA GLY A 140 21.10 -11.44 1.15
C GLY A 140 21.76 -10.41 2.07
N VAL A 141 23.00 -10.73 2.45
CA VAL A 141 23.79 -9.96 3.44
C VAL A 141 23.98 -8.50 3.02
N ALA A 142 24.13 -8.24 1.71
CA ALA A 142 24.38 -6.90 1.19
C ALA A 142 23.17 -5.95 1.33
N ALA A 143 21.97 -6.50 1.51
CA ALA A 143 20.71 -5.76 1.59
C ALA A 143 20.24 -5.51 3.04
N GLN A 144 21.08 -5.83 4.03
CA GLN A 144 20.74 -5.64 5.44
C GLN A 144 20.43 -4.17 5.79
N GLY A 145 19.42 -4.02 6.64
CA GLY A 145 19.01 -2.73 7.19
C GLY A 145 18.20 -1.87 6.20
N PRO A 146 18.14 -0.55 6.41
CA PRO A 146 17.16 0.30 5.74
C PRO A 146 17.38 0.44 4.23
N ALA A 147 18.57 0.13 3.71
CA ALA A 147 18.86 0.27 2.28
C ALA A 147 18.09 -0.76 1.42
N GLY A 148 18.02 -2.01 1.88
CA GLY A 148 17.27 -3.09 1.21
C GLY A 148 15.81 -3.22 1.67
N ALA A 149 15.35 -2.34 2.55
CA ALA A 149 14.01 -2.39 3.14
C ALA A 149 13.11 -1.29 2.60
N ARG A 150 11.81 -1.57 2.50
CA ARG A 150 10.75 -0.61 2.17
C ARG A 150 9.56 -0.89 3.09
N ALA A 151 9.12 0.11 3.85
CA ALA A 151 7.92 -0.01 4.67
C ALA A 151 6.78 0.80 4.04
N ILE A 152 5.64 0.13 3.85
CA ILE A 152 4.45 0.68 3.23
C ILE A 152 3.34 0.69 4.27
N VAL A 153 2.78 1.86 4.56
CA VAL A 153 1.73 2.00 5.57
C VAL A 153 0.38 1.88 4.91
N LYS A 154 -0.54 1.15 5.52
CA LYS A 154 -1.95 1.09 5.14
C LYS A 154 -2.62 2.42 5.44
N GLU A 155 -3.24 3.03 4.43
CA GLU A 155 -3.84 4.36 4.56
C GLU A 155 -5.35 4.30 4.88
N LEU A 156 -6.04 3.22 4.49
CA LEU A 156 -7.50 3.10 4.59
C LEU A 156 -7.94 1.98 5.54
N LYS A 157 -8.87 2.33 6.45
CA LYS A 157 -9.49 1.38 7.39
C LYS A 157 -10.50 0.47 6.70
N SER A 158 -10.44 -0.81 7.02
CA SER A 158 -11.49 -1.78 6.68
C SER A 158 -12.27 -2.20 7.93
N GLY A 159 -13.51 -2.68 7.74
CA GLY A 159 -14.30 -3.28 8.83
C GLY A 159 -13.74 -4.61 9.33
N VAL A 160 -12.73 -5.17 8.66
CA VAL A 160 -12.02 -6.39 9.06
C VAL A 160 -10.78 -6.11 9.91
N ASP A 161 -10.33 -4.86 9.92
CA ASP A 161 -9.14 -4.43 10.66
C ASP A 161 -9.29 -4.61 12.17
N PHE A 162 -10.53 -4.69 12.67
CA PHE A 162 -10.81 -4.93 14.09
C PHE A 162 -12.11 -5.70 14.31
N ILE A 163 -12.19 -6.47 15.40
CA ILE A 163 -13.37 -7.25 15.76
C ILE A 163 -14.53 -6.31 16.14
N ALA A 164 -15.64 -6.42 15.41
CA ALA A 164 -16.84 -5.62 15.61
C ALA A 164 -17.70 -6.18 16.77
N GLN A 165 -17.72 -5.45 17.88
CA GLN A 165 -18.62 -5.60 19.04
C GLN A 165 -18.24 -6.66 20.10
N ASN A 166 -18.16 -6.17 21.35
CA ASN A 166 -18.03 -6.93 22.59
C ASN A 166 -16.78 -7.83 22.70
N ALA A 167 -15.60 -7.26 22.43
CA ALA A 167 -14.40 -7.81 23.02
C ALA A 167 -14.58 -7.85 24.54
N SER A 168 -14.16 -8.96 25.16
CA SER A 168 -13.81 -9.00 26.58
C SER A 168 -12.85 -7.83 26.90
N PRO A 169 -12.67 -7.39 28.16
CA PRO A 169 -11.87 -6.19 28.46
C PRO A 169 -10.44 -6.32 27.87
N GLY A 170 -10.16 -5.67 26.74
CA GLY A 170 -8.89 -5.83 26.02
C GLY A 170 -8.88 -5.42 24.54
N GLY A 171 -9.76 -5.99 23.70
CA GLY A 171 -9.65 -5.82 22.23
C GLY A 171 -9.95 -4.40 21.73
N LEU A 172 -9.13 -3.90 20.79
CA LEU A 172 -9.34 -2.58 20.16
C LEU A 172 -10.59 -2.59 19.28
N LEU A 173 -11.53 -1.67 19.57
CA LEU A 173 -12.71 -1.46 18.75
C LEU A 173 -12.40 -0.51 17.58
N VAL A 174 -13.03 -0.73 16.41
CA VAL A 174 -12.90 0.13 15.21
C VAL A 174 -13.09 1.62 15.53
N GLY A 175 -13.95 1.95 16.50
CA GLY A 175 -14.27 3.31 16.94
C GLY A 175 -13.32 3.91 17.98
N GLU A 176 -12.40 3.14 18.56
CA GLU A 176 -11.44 3.56 19.59
C GLU A 176 -10.02 3.76 19.03
N VAL A 177 -9.88 3.54 17.72
CA VAL A 177 -8.60 3.55 17.01
C VAL A 177 -8.57 4.69 16.01
N GLU A 178 -7.46 5.40 15.93
CA GLU A 178 -7.10 6.31 14.85
C GLU A 178 -5.90 5.73 14.08
N TYR A 179 -5.97 5.70 12.74
CA TYR A 179 -4.74 5.43 11.98
C TYR A 179 -3.97 6.74 11.94
N GLN A 180 -2.65 6.67 12.11
CA GLN A 180 -1.81 7.81 11.85
C GLN A 180 -2.04 8.29 10.43
N GLN A 181 -2.46 9.54 10.30
CA GLN A 181 -2.60 10.18 9.01
C GLN A 181 -1.21 10.23 8.36
N GLY A 182 -1.08 9.59 7.20
CA GLY A 182 0.13 9.66 6.39
C GLY A 182 0.42 11.11 5.95
N ALA A 183 1.55 11.33 5.29
CA ALA A 183 1.83 12.65 4.69
C ALA A 183 0.67 13.08 3.75
N GLN A 184 0.48 14.38 3.54
CA GLN A 184 -0.55 14.90 2.63
C GLN A 184 -0.41 14.29 1.23
N PRO A 185 -1.43 13.62 0.66
CA PRO A 185 -1.40 13.10 -0.69
C PRO A 185 -1.02 14.18 -1.73
N GLN A 186 -0.23 13.80 -2.74
CA GLN A 186 0.20 14.66 -3.87
C GLN A 186 0.31 13.77 -5.12
N PRO A 187 0.11 14.28 -6.35
CA PRO A 187 0.51 13.54 -7.55
C PRO A 187 2.00 13.14 -7.46
N GLY A 188 2.32 11.89 -7.82
CA GLY A 188 3.65 11.31 -7.62
C GLY A 188 4.07 11.11 -6.15
N LYS A 189 3.21 11.38 -5.15
CA LYS A 189 3.58 11.21 -3.73
C LYS A 189 3.84 9.76 -3.38
N GLU A 190 3.10 8.84 -4.00
CA GLU A 190 3.28 7.43 -3.65
C GLU A 190 4.70 6.94 -3.97
N ARG A 191 5.53 7.71 -4.69
CA ARG A 191 6.97 7.49 -4.78
C ARG A 191 7.65 7.72 -3.42
N GLN A 192 8.24 6.67 -2.87
CA GLN A 192 9.06 6.74 -1.66
C GLN A 192 10.25 7.69 -1.85
N GLN A 193 10.43 8.56 -0.87
CA GLN A 193 11.59 9.45 -0.69
C GLN A 193 12.56 8.90 0.37
N ALA A 194 12.06 8.06 1.28
CA ALA A 194 12.84 7.33 2.27
C ALA A 194 12.26 5.94 2.49
N SER A 195 13.11 4.98 2.88
CA SER A 195 12.74 3.56 3.04
C SER A 195 11.57 3.28 3.99
N TYR A 196 11.21 4.23 4.87
CA TYR A 196 10.15 4.06 5.88
C TYR A 196 9.19 5.25 5.93
N ASP A 197 8.92 5.90 4.79
CA ASP A 197 7.97 7.01 4.72
C ASP A 197 6.51 6.58 4.48
N GLY A 198 6.28 5.29 4.23
CA GLY A 198 4.94 4.69 4.08
C GLY A 198 4.33 4.79 2.68
N ALA A 199 5.02 5.38 1.71
CA ALA A 199 4.53 5.48 0.34
C ALA A 199 4.59 4.12 -0.38
N GLY A 200 3.70 3.89 -1.35
CA GLY A 200 3.49 2.58 -1.97
C GLY A 200 4.38 2.25 -3.18
N ILE A 201 5.03 3.22 -3.81
CA ILE A 201 5.83 3.06 -5.05
C ILE A 201 7.31 3.26 -4.74
N TYR A 202 8.16 2.32 -5.16
CA TYR A 202 9.60 2.36 -4.84
C TYR A 202 10.44 1.60 -5.85
N ASP A 203 11.74 1.91 -5.90
CA ASP A 203 12.71 1.10 -6.65
C ASP A 203 13.38 0.08 -5.73
N LEU A 204 13.48 -1.16 -6.19
CA LEU A 204 14.21 -2.24 -5.51
C LEU A 204 14.74 -3.22 -6.56
N VAL A 205 15.97 -3.71 -6.39
CA VAL A 205 16.63 -4.67 -7.29
C VAL A 205 16.60 -4.30 -8.79
N GLY A 206 16.58 -3.00 -9.10
CA GLY A 206 16.55 -2.46 -10.46
C GLY A 206 15.18 -2.49 -11.15
N LEU A 207 14.11 -2.72 -10.39
CA LEU A 207 12.71 -2.71 -10.82
C LEU A 207 11.94 -1.62 -10.08
N THR A 208 10.90 -1.09 -10.72
CA THR A 208 9.89 -0.25 -10.05
C THR A 208 8.78 -1.13 -9.50
N TRP A 209 8.48 -0.97 -8.22
CA TRP A 209 7.46 -1.72 -7.50
C TRP A 209 6.37 -0.80 -7.02
N ALA A 210 5.20 -1.39 -6.83
CA ALA A 210 4.10 -0.84 -6.08
C ALA A 210 3.66 -1.83 -4.99
N THR A 211 3.20 -1.33 -3.86
CA THR A 211 2.58 -2.13 -2.80
C THR A 211 1.44 -1.33 -2.19
N GLU A 212 0.29 -1.98 -2.04
CA GLU A 212 -0.87 -1.42 -1.33
C GLU A 212 -1.62 -2.53 -0.61
N ILE A 213 -2.14 -2.21 0.57
CA ILE A 213 -2.60 -3.22 1.53
C ILE A 213 -4.12 -3.30 1.50
N CYS A 214 -4.65 -4.43 1.04
CA CYS A 214 -6.06 -4.81 1.14
C CYS A 214 -7.03 -3.69 0.70
N ARG A 215 -7.68 -3.01 1.65
CA ARG A 215 -8.62 -1.91 1.37
C ARG A 215 -8.01 -0.76 0.56
N ASP A 216 -6.70 -0.53 0.65
CA ASP A 216 -6.03 0.50 -0.15
C ASP A 216 -6.17 0.18 -1.64
N HIS A 217 -6.00 -1.10 -2.02
CA HIS A 217 -6.19 -1.59 -3.39
C HIS A 217 -7.64 -1.47 -3.86
N LEU A 218 -8.60 -1.92 -3.04
CA LEU A 218 -10.03 -1.86 -3.40
C LEU A 218 -10.53 -0.44 -3.65
N MET A 219 -9.91 0.56 -3.01
CA MET A 219 -10.25 1.97 -3.18
C MET A 219 -9.33 2.68 -4.17
N GLY A 220 -8.40 1.95 -4.81
CA GLY A 220 -7.47 2.48 -5.79
C GLY A 220 -6.56 3.56 -5.23
N ARG A 221 -6.00 3.38 -4.01
CA ARG A 221 -5.11 4.38 -3.39
C ARG A 221 -4.03 4.85 -4.37
N LEU A 222 -3.31 3.90 -4.98
CA LEU A 222 -2.22 4.23 -5.89
C LEU A 222 -2.74 4.80 -7.21
N GLN A 223 -3.90 4.36 -7.70
CA GLN A 223 -4.58 4.95 -8.85
C GLN A 223 -4.97 6.42 -8.62
N ASN A 224 -5.42 6.74 -7.41
CA ASN A 224 -5.78 8.12 -7.01
C ASN A 224 -4.55 9.02 -6.76
N SER A 225 -3.34 8.49 -6.85
CA SER A 225 -2.07 9.24 -6.81
C SER A 225 -1.23 8.87 -8.04
N PRO A 226 -1.67 9.27 -9.25
CA PRO A 226 -1.05 8.80 -10.49
C PRO A 226 0.42 9.21 -10.55
N GLN A 227 1.21 8.33 -11.18
CA GLN A 227 2.62 8.58 -11.49
C GLN A 227 2.73 9.74 -12.49
N MET A 228 3.72 10.60 -12.29
CA MET A 228 3.91 11.78 -13.15
C MET A 228 4.80 11.44 -14.37
N PRO A 229 4.60 12.11 -15.52
CA PRO A 229 5.49 11.97 -16.66
C PRO A 229 6.97 12.08 -16.30
N GLY A 230 7.77 11.15 -16.82
CA GLY A 230 9.20 11.00 -16.51
C GLY A 230 9.53 10.12 -15.31
N GLU A 231 8.55 9.74 -14.48
CA GLU A 231 8.74 8.72 -13.46
C GLU A 231 8.84 7.33 -14.08
N SER A 232 9.57 6.41 -13.45
CA SER A 232 9.63 5.01 -13.88
C SER A 232 8.27 4.33 -13.70
N GLU A 233 7.75 3.67 -14.72
CA GLU A 233 6.47 2.95 -14.63
C GLU A 233 6.60 1.74 -13.71
N VAL A 234 5.50 1.41 -13.02
CA VAL A 234 5.44 0.27 -12.08
C VAL A 234 5.43 -1.05 -12.85
N GLN A 235 6.41 -1.90 -12.59
CA GLN A 235 6.56 -3.19 -13.26
C GLN A 235 5.85 -4.31 -12.49
N ILE A 236 5.86 -4.21 -11.16
CA ILE A 236 5.29 -5.22 -10.25
C ILE A 236 4.49 -4.52 -9.17
N GLN A 237 3.24 -4.93 -8.99
CA GLN A 237 2.35 -4.47 -7.93
C GLN A 237 2.03 -5.62 -6.98
N LEU A 238 2.27 -5.40 -5.69
CA LEU A 238 2.04 -6.36 -4.62
C LEU A 238 0.80 -5.96 -3.81
N VAL A 239 -0.08 -6.91 -3.54
CA VAL A 239 -1.31 -6.71 -2.78
C VAL A 239 -1.42 -7.78 -1.70
N PRO A 240 -0.73 -7.62 -0.54
CA PRO A 240 -1.04 -8.42 0.63
C PRO A 240 -2.43 -8.05 1.15
N SER A 241 -3.26 -9.05 1.44
CA SER A 241 -4.64 -8.80 1.88
C SER A 241 -5.18 -9.86 2.83
N CYS A 242 -6.31 -9.51 3.44
CA CYS A 242 -7.17 -10.42 4.18
C CYS A 242 -8.63 -10.03 3.91
N GLY A 243 -9.19 -10.58 2.83
CA GLY A 243 -10.54 -10.31 2.32
C GLY A 243 -10.61 -9.41 1.09
N ALA A 244 -9.51 -9.22 0.37
CA ALA A 244 -9.48 -8.48 -0.90
C ALA A 244 -8.91 -9.36 -2.03
N ASP A 245 -9.29 -9.05 -3.26
CA ASP A 245 -8.74 -9.64 -4.48
C ASP A 245 -8.28 -8.50 -5.40
N ILE A 246 -7.59 -8.83 -6.48
CA ILE A 246 -7.18 -7.92 -7.53
C ILE A 246 -8.41 -7.32 -8.22
N GLU A 247 -8.54 -6.01 -8.11
CA GLU A 247 -9.57 -5.19 -8.76
C GLU A 247 -8.96 -4.42 -9.92
N GLU A 248 -9.61 -4.47 -11.09
CA GLU A 248 -9.12 -3.78 -12.31
C GLU A 248 -8.90 -2.28 -12.08
N ALA A 249 -9.80 -1.66 -11.31
CA ALA A 249 -9.72 -0.24 -10.96
C ALA A 249 -8.60 0.11 -9.97
N GLY A 250 -7.91 -0.89 -9.39
CA GLY A 250 -6.75 -0.69 -8.51
C GLY A 250 -5.41 -0.98 -9.19
N ILE A 251 -5.40 -1.48 -10.43
CA ILE A 251 -4.15 -1.88 -11.11
C ILE A 251 -3.39 -0.64 -11.59
N ILE A 252 -2.16 -0.45 -11.12
CA ILE A 252 -1.25 0.60 -11.60
C ILE A 252 -0.02 0.05 -12.35
N ALA A 253 0.20 -1.27 -12.32
CA ALA A 253 1.30 -1.86 -13.08
C ALA A 253 1.15 -1.62 -14.58
N GLU A 254 2.28 -1.37 -15.25
CA GLU A 254 2.35 -1.04 -16.67
C GLU A 254 1.91 -2.20 -17.57
N THR A 255 1.67 -1.90 -18.85
CA THR A 255 1.38 -2.94 -19.85
C THR A 255 2.53 -3.93 -19.94
N GLY A 256 2.24 -5.21 -19.69
CA GLY A 256 3.24 -6.27 -19.62
C GLY A 256 3.79 -6.55 -18.23
N GLY A 257 3.51 -5.67 -17.26
CA GLY A 257 3.79 -5.85 -15.83
C GLY A 257 2.88 -6.85 -15.14
N TYR A 258 3.07 -7.00 -13.84
CA TYR A 258 2.40 -8.02 -13.03
C TYR A 258 1.73 -7.45 -11.78
N VAL A 259 0.58 -7.98 -11.42
CA VAL A 259 -0.07 -7.76 -10.12
C VAL A 259 -0.15 -9.08 -9.39
N PHE A 260 0.37 -9.12 -8.17
CA PHE A 260 0.43 -10.31 -7.34
C PHE A 260 -0.32 -10.06 -6.03
N ASN A 261 -1.30 -10.90 -5.74
CA ASN A 261 -2.11 -10.85 -4.53
C ASN A 261 -1.94 -12.15 -3.73
N VAL A 262 -1.84 -12.01 -2.42
CA VAL A 262 -1.87 -13.12 -1.45
C VAL A 262 -2.84 -12.69 -0.36
N ASP A 263 -3.94 -13.44 -0.28
CA ASP A 263 -5.07 -13.16 0.59
C ASP A 263 -5.15 -14.20 1.70
N GLY A 264 -5.32 -13.73 2.94
CA GLY A 264 -5.37 -14.55 4.15
C GLY A 264 -6.77 -14.82 4.69
N TRP A 265 -7.83 -14.68 3.89
CA TRP A 265 -9.20 -14.91 4.38
C TRP A 265 -9.47 -16.39 4.69
N ARG A 266 -10.15 -16.67 5.81
CA ARG A 266 -10.54 -18.02 6.27
C ARG A 266 -11.36 -18.88 5.31
N ASP A 267 -11.68 -20.11 5.72
CA ASP A 267 -12.68 -21.01 5.09
C ASP A 267 -12.36 -21.42 3.64
N ASN A 268 -11.08 -21.66 3.31
CA ASN A 268 -10.58 -21.95 1.96
C ASN A 268 -10.68 -20.79 0.96
N TYR A 269 -10.95 -19.58 1.43
CA TYR A 269 -10.86 -18.39 0.58
C TYR A 269 -9.44 -17.82 0.52
N ALA A 270 -8.55 -18.21 1.45
CA ALA A 270 -7.15 -17.85 1.41
C ALA A 270 -6.54 -18.35 0.11
N HIS A 271 -5.90 -17.46 -0.63
CA HIS A 271 -5.41 -17.76 -1.97
C HIS A 271 -4.22 -16.88 -2.35
N ALA A 272 -3.56 -17.26 -3.44
CA ALA A 272 -2.65 -16.39 -4.16
C ALA A 272 -3.10 -16.27 -5.62
N LYS A 273 -2.99 -15.08 -6.18
CA LYS A 273 -3.37 -14.78 -7.57
C LYS A 273 -2.31 -13.93 -8.22
N LEU A 274 -1.91 -14.32 -9.43
CA LEU A 274 -0.98 -13.58 -10.27
C LEU A 274 -1.69 -13.22 -11.57
N VAL A 275 -1.69 -11.94 -11.93
CA VAL A 275 -2.19 -11.47 -13.23
C VAL A 275 -1.09 -10.74 -14.00
N LYS A 276 -1.10 -10.89 -15.32
CA LYS A 276 -0.32 -10.07 -16.24
C LYS A 276 -1.20 -8.94 -16.78
N VAL A 277 -0.71 -7.72 -16.71
CA VAL A 277 -1.40 -6.56 -17.31
C VAL A 277 -1.22 -6.61 -18.82
N LEU A 278 -2.34 -6.52 -19.55
CA LEU A 278 -2.35 -6.50 -21.01
C LEU A 278 -2.62 -5.07 -21.51
N ALA A 279 -2.27 -4.81 -22.77
CA ALA A 279 -2.53 -3.50 -23.36
C ALA A 279 -4.04 -3.22 -23.40
N PRO A 280 -4.50 -2.00 -23.04
CA PRO A 280 -5.91 -1.64 -23.19
C PRO A 280 -6.41 -1.91 -24.61
N PRO A 281 -7.63 -2.46 -24.81
CA PRO A 281 -8.69 -2.69 -23.81
C PRO A 281 -8.69 -4.12 -23.23
N GLN A 282 -7.59 -4.87 -23.31
CA GLN A 282 -7.55 -6.27 -22.87
C GLN A 282 -7.50 -6.35 -21.34
N GLN A 283 -8.38 -7.19 -20.77
CA GLN A 283 -8.43 -7.42 -19.32
C GLN A 283 -7.16 -8.13 -18.80
N PRO A 284 -6.81 -7.97 -17.51
CA PRO A 284 -5.70 -8.69 -16.90
C PRO A 284 -5.81 -10.21 -17.10
N GLN A 285 -4.70 -10.83 -17.51
CA GLN A 285 -4.65 -12.28 -17.72
C GLN A 285 -4.16 -12.98 -16.45
N GLN A 286 -5.01 -13.78 -15.81
CA GLN A 286 -4.58 -14.64 -14.72
C GLN A 286 -3.59 -15.71 -15.20
N LEU A 287 -2.48 -15.83 -14.49
CA LEU A 287 -1.44 -16.81 -14.75
C LEU A 287 -1.62 -18.06 -13.87
N PRO A 288 -1.35 -19.26 -14.42
CA PRO A 288 -1.58 -20.50 -13.69
C PRO A 288 -0.54 -20.72 -12.59
N ARG A 289 -1.01 -21.24 -11.46
CA ARG A 289 -0.15 -21.81 -10.41
C ARG A 289 0.51 -23.10 -10.92
N SER A 290 1.81 -23.23 -10.68
CA SER A 290 2.61 -24.41 -11.04
C SER A 290 2.68 -25.46 -9.94
N ALA A 291 2.70 -25.05 -8.67
CA ALA A 291 2.78 -25.96 -7.53
C ALA A 291 2.03 -25.43 -6.30
N ASN A 292 1.58 -26.35 -5.44
CA ASN A 292 1.03 -26.09 -4.12
C ASN A 292 1.68 -27.06 -3.13
N VAL A 293 2.44 -26.54 -2.16
CA VAL A 293 3.23 -27.34 -1.23
C VAL A 293 2.84 -26.98 0.21
N PRO A 294 2.29 -27.91 1.00
CA PRO A 294 1.97 -27.64 2.40
C PRO A 294 3.22 -27.28 3.21
N VAL A 295 3.10 -26.29 4.10
CA VAL A 295 4.12 -26.01 5.12
C VAL A 295 3.88 -27.00 6.26
N ASN A 296 4.62 -28.11 6.29
CA ASN A 296 4.38 -29.23 7.20
C ASN A 296 4.97 -28.99 8.60
N VAL A 297 4.53 -27.91 9.26
CA VAL A 297 4.91 -27.54 10.62
C VAL A 297 3.66 -27.50 11.50
N THR A 298 3.65 -28.26 12.58
CA THR A 298 2.55 -28.25 13.57
C THR A 298 2.91 -27.46 14.82
N GLU A 299 4.21 -27.29 15.08
CA GLU A 299 4.74 -26.55 16.23
C GLU A 299 6.09 -25.91 15.88
N VAL A 300 6.41 -24.80 16.54
CA VAL A 300 7.71 -24.13 16.47
C VAL A 300 8.34 -24.05 17.86
N THR A 301 9.67 -24.08 17.92
CA THR A 301 10.41 -23.98 19.18
C THR A 301 11.13 -22.64 19.22
N VAL A 302 10.75 -21.79 20.17
CA VAL A 302 11.34 -20.47 20.37
C VAL A 302 12.54 -20.55 21.32
N PRO A 303 13.69 -19.93 20.98
CA PRO A 303 14.93 -19.99 21.76
C PRO A 303 14.92 -19.05 22.98
N VAL A 304 13.89 -19.15 23.82
CA VAL A 304 13.85 -18.55 25.16
C VAL A 304 14.49 -19.48 26.20
N SER A 305 14.68 -19.00 27.44
CA SER A 305 15.24 -19.81 28.54
C SER A 305 14.20 -20.02 29.65
N PRO A 306 13.64 -21.24 29.82
CA PRO A 306 13.84 -22.45 29.00
C PRO A 306 13.16 -22.33 27.62
N PRO A 307 13.58 -23.13 26.59
CA PRO A 307 12.94 -23.12 25.28
C PRO A 307 11.45 -23.43 25.38
N ARG A 308 10.66 -22.80 24.52
CA ARG A 308 9.20 -22.96 24.53
C ARG A 308 8.71 -23.45 23.17
N THR A 309 7.94 -24.52 23.18
CA THR A 309 7.22 -25.05 22.02
C THR A 309 5.85 -24.40 21.93
N ILE A 310 5.50 -23.88 20.76
CA ILE A 310 4.23 -23.22 20.46
C ILE A 310 3.55 -24.00 19.33
N GLN A 311 2.30 -24.40 19.50
CA GLN A 311 1.53 -25.01 18.42
C GLN A 311 1.12 -23.94 17.40
N ILE A 312 1.09 -24.28 16.11
CA ILE A 312 0.73 -23.30 15.08
C ILE A 312 -0.74 -22.87 15.20
N ASP A 313 -1.62 -23.71 15.74
CA ASP A 313 -3.02 -23.36 15.99
C ASP A 313 -3.21 -22.38 17.18
N GLU A 314 -2.13 -22.08 17.93
CA GLU A 314 -2.07 -20.95 18.86
C GLU A 314 -1.76 -19.62 18.16
N LEU A 315 -1.29 -19.65 16.91
CA LEU A 315 -0.90 -18.46 16.12
C LEU A 315 -1.85 -18.17 14.96
N TYR A 316 -2.37 -19.21 14.28
CA TYR A 316 -3.23 -19.12 13.11
C TYR A 316 -4.32 -20.21 13.14
N PRO A 317 -5.59 -19.88 12.87
CA PRO A 317 -6.74 -20.76 13.12
C PRO A 317 -6.73 -22.07 12.30
N ASP A 318 -6.24 -22.00 11.06
CA ASP A 318 -6.22 -23.13 10.12
C ASP A 318 -4.81 -23.74 9.93
N GLY A 319 -3.89 -23.46 10.87
CA GLY A 319 -2.54 -24.02 10.89
C GLY A 319 -1.55 -23.31 9.98
N ALA A 320 -0.49 -24.03 9.57
CA ALA A 320 0.67 -23.45 8.90
C ALA A 320 0.46 -23.12 7.40
N GLY A 321 -0.69 -23.44 6.81
CA GLY A 321 -0.99 -23.10 5.41
C GLY A 321 -0.10 -23.80 4.37
N SER A 322 0.12 -23.13 3.23
CA SER A 322 0.78 -23.71 2.06
C SER A 322 1.49 -22.68 1.19
N ILE A 323 2.50 -23.12 0.45
CA ILE A 323 3.24 -22.32 -0.53
C ILE A 323 2.65 -22.55 -1.93
N TRP A 324 2.23 -21.47 -2.58
CA TRP A 324 1.73 -21.46 -3.96
C TRP A 324 2.78 -20.86 -4.88
N ILE A 325 3.28 -21.65 -5.83
CA ILE A 325 4.36 -21.23 -6.75
C ILE A 325 3.79 -21.04 -8.14
N PHE A 326 4.07 -19.90 -8.78
CA PHE A 326 3.68 -19.61 -10.15
C PHE A 326 4.79 -19.97 -11.14
N ALA A 327 4.42 -20.23 -12.40
CA ALA A 327 5.41 -20.49 -13.44
C ALA A 327 6.34 -19.26 -13.61
N PRO A 328 7.63 -19.46 -13.95
CA PRO A 328 8.53 -18.35 -14.24
C PRO A 328 7.98 -17.45 -15.35
N VAL A 329 8.09 -16.14 -15.17
CA VAL A 329 7.66 -15.12 -16.13
C VAL A 329 8.83 -14.20 -16.51
N PRO A 330 8.88 -13.64 -17.72
CA PRO A 330 9.94 -12.71 -18.08
C PRO A 330 9.88 -11.45 -17.21
N VAL A 331 11.03 -10.83 -16.98
CA VAL A 331 11.08 -9.51 -16.34
C VAL A 331 10.42 -8.47 -17.27
N PRO A 332 9.47 -7.65 -16.79
CA PRO A 332 8.89 -6.58 -17.60
C PRO A 332 9.98 -5.59 -18.07
N PRO A 333 9.88 -5.01 -19.28
CA PRO A 333 10.80 -3.96 -19.68
C PRO A 333 10.70 -2.77 -18.72
N ALA A 334 11.77 -2.01 -18.56
CA ALA A 334 11.69 -0.74 -17.83
C ALA A 334 11.15 0.34 -18.78
N ALA A 335 10.14 1.08 -18.32
CA ALA A 335 9.58 2.22 -19.03
C ALA A 335 9.50 3.44 -18.10
N THR A 336 9.20 4.59 -18.71
CA THR A 336 8.91 5.84 -18.00
C THR A 336 7.55 6.33 -18.43
N VAL A 337 6.79 6.90 -17.50
CA VAL A 337 5.49 7.50 -17.80
C VAL A 337 5.68 8.52 -18.93
N PRO A 338 5.00 8.34 -20.07
CA PRO A 338 5.23 9.17 -21.25
C PRO A 338 4.73 10.60 -21.04
N GLY A 339 5.25 11.51 -21.86
CA GLY A 339 4.75 12.87 -21.95
C GLY A 339 5.47 13.89 -21.06
N SER A 340 4.73 14.94 -20.68
CA SER A 340 5.27 16.06 -19.91
C SER A 340 4.21 16.72 -19.04
N THR A 341 4.66 17.54 -18.09
CA THR A 341 3.77 18.25 -17.16
C THR A 341 4.12 19.72 -17.08
N ASP A 342 3.11 20.57 -17.22
CA ASP A 342 3.20 21.99 -16.88
C ASP A 342 2.49 22.24 -15.54
N THR A 343 3.14 22.98 -14.63
CA THR A 343 2.65 23.18 -13.26
C THR A 343 2.32 24.65 -12.99
N TYR A 344 1.12 24.88 -12.46
CA TYR A 344 0.61 26.22 -12.14
C TYR A 344 0.16 26.29 -10.68
N VAL A 345 0.65 27.29 -9.93
CA VAL A 345 0.37 27.43 -8.49
C VAL A 345 -0.41 28.71 -8.23
N TRP A 346 -1.67 28.55 -7.80
CA TRP A 346 -2.53 29.64 -7.36
C TRP A 346 -2.54 29.75 -5.83
N ARG A 347 -1.95 30.82 -5.29
CA ARG A 347 -2.02 31.17 -3.86
C ARG A 347 -3.26 32.03 -3.61
N ALA A 348 -4.40 31.37 -3.42
CA ALA A 348 -5.72 31.99 -3.41
C ALA A 348 -6.04 32.83 -2.15
N SER A 349 -5.49 32.48 -0.99
CA SER A 349 -5.65 33.26 0.25
C SER A 349 -4.50 33.00 1.23
N THR A 350 -4.31 33.92 2.19
CA THR A 350 -3.26 33.86 3.22
C THR A 350 -3.79 33.59 4.63
N ASP A 351 -5.10 33.77 4.88
CA ASP A 351 -5.73 33.43 6.16
C ASP A 351 -7.22 33.03 5.98
N PRO A 352 -7.56 31.74 6.14
CA PRO A 352 -6.62 30.62 6.16
C PRO A 352 -5.86 30.52 4.82
N VAL A 353 -4.69 29.90 4.83
CA VAL A 353 -3.86 29.76 3.63
C VAL A 353 -4.57 28.82 2.68
N TRP A 354 -4.84 29.25 1.45
CA TRP A 354 -5.36 28.41 0.38
C TRP A 354 -4.38 28.41 -0.78
N THR A 355 -3.95 27.22 -1.20
CA THR A 355 -3.13 27.05 -2.39
C THR A 355 -3.69 25.93 -3.25
N PHE A 356 -3.88 26.21 -4.54
CA PHE A 356 -4.27 25.24 -5.56
C PHE A 356 -3.09 25.06 -6.51
N THR A 357 -2.65 23.83 -6.72
CA THR A 357 -1.60 23.49 -7.69
C THR A 357 -2.21 22.64 -8.78
N PHE A 358 -2.18 23.15 -10.00
CA PHE A 358 -2.70 22.48 -11.19
C PHE A 358 -1.55 21.88 -11.98
N TYR A 359 -1.67 20.62 -12.34
CA TYR A 359 -0.74 19.91 -13.21
C TYR A 359 -1.46 19.62 -14.51
N LEU A 360 -1.03 20.26 -15.61
CA LEU A 360 -1.50 19.96 -16.95
C LEU A 360 -0.59 18.90 -17.55
N ILE A 361 -1.16 17.73 -17.84
CA ILE A 361 -0.43 16.58 -18.37
C ILE A 361 -0.66 16.50 -19.87
N TYR A 362 0.44 16.32 -20.60
CA TYR A 362 0.47 16.21 -22.06
C TYR A 362 1.18 14.92 -22.46
N ASP A 363 0.76 14.29 -23.56
CA ASP A 363 1.47 13.15 -24.15
C ASP A 363 2.78 13.58 -24.85
N ASP A 364 3.48 12.60 -25.44
CA ASP A 364 4.74 12.84 -26.17
C ASP A 364 4.56 13.71 -27.43
N ALA A 365 3.34 13.78 -27.98
CA ALA A 365 2.99 14.66 -29.09
C ALA A 365 2.61 16.08 -28.61
N GLY A 366 2.68 16.34 -27.31
CA GLY A 366 2.30 17.60 -26.70
C GLY A 366 0.80 17.84 -26.65
N GLN A 367 -0.02 16.79 -26.80
CA GLN A 367 -1.46 16.85 -26.70
C GLN A 367 -1.92 16.64 -25.26
N PHE A 368 -2.84 17.48 -24.81
CA PHE A 368 -3.41 17.42 -23.47
C PHE A 368 -4.13 16.09 -23.23
N THR A 369 -3.82 15.47 -22.10
CA THR A 369 -4.42 14.19 -21.68
C THR A 369 -5.26 14.35 -20.43
N GLN A 370 -4.73 15.03 -19.41
CA GLN A 370 -5.33 15.06 -18.08
C GLN A 370 -4.92 16.32 -17.31
N VAL A 371 -5.75 16.70 -16.34
CA VAL A 371 -5.44 17.73 -15.36
C VAL A 371 -5.65 17.20 -13.95
N LEU A 372 -4.66 17.47 -13.09
CA LEU A 372 -4.72 17.18 -11.66
C LEU A 372 -4.75 18.50 -10.87
N CYS A 373 -5.50 18.55 -9.78
CA CYS A 373 -5.58 19.71 -8.89
C CYS A 373 -5.30 19.30 -7.44
N LYS A 374 -4.17 19.77 -6.91
CA LYS A 374 -3.80 19.60 -5.51
C LYS A 374 -4.19 20.82 -4.69
N ILE A 375 -4.95 20.59 -3.63
CA ILE A 375 -5.43 21.61 -2.71
C ILE A 375 -4.61 21.55 -1.43
N ARG A 376 -4.17 22.70 -0.93
CA ARG A 376 -3.51 22.85 0.37
C ARG A 376 -4.20 23.90 1.21
N ASN A 377 -4.41 23.56 2.46
CA ASN A 377 -4.89 24.47 3.50
C ASN A 377 -4.14 24.23 4.81
N ASN A 378 -4.03 25.26 5.65
CA ASN A 378 -3.33 25.16 6.94
C ASN A 378 -4.27 24.82 8.13
N GLU A 379 -5.56 24.66 7.89
CA GLU A 379 -6.58 24.34 8.91
C GLU A 379 -7.34 23.04 8.62
N ILE A 380 -7.25 22.49 7.40
CA ILE A 380 -7.87 21.23 7.00
C ILE A 380 -6.88 20.37 6.20
N ASP A 381 -6.99 19.06 6.42
CA ASP A 381 -6.27 18.00 5.72
C ASP A 381 -7.12 17.49 4.54
N PHE A 382 -6.50 17.26 3.37
CA PHE A 382 -7.17 16.68 2.20
C PHE A 382 -6.84 15.19 1.98
N TYR A 383 -6.41 14.49 3.02
CA TYR A 383 -6.08 13.07 2.99
C TYR A 383 -7.22 12.21 2.41
N GLY A 384 -6.86 11.29 1.52
CA GLY A 384 -7.81 10.38 0.86
C GLY A 384 -8.67 10.99 -0.25
N HIS A 385 -8.51 12.28 -0.58
CA HIS A 385 -9.21 12.89 -1.71
C HIS A 385 -8.43 12.74 -3.03
N ASN A 386 -9.15 12.51 -4.13
CA ASN A 386 -8.60 12.44 -5.48
C ASN A 386 -8.21 13.86 -5.98
N TYR A 387 -7.17 13.93 -6.82
CA TYR A 387 -6.68 15.10 -7.54
C TYR A 387 -7.34 15.30 -8.91
N ASP A 388 -7.98 14.28 -9.45
CA ASP A 388 -8.65 14.33 -10.74
C ASP A 388 -9.82 15.30 -10.74
N LEU A 389 -9.93 16.08 -11.81
CA LEU A 389 -11.13 16.86 -12.03
C LEU A 389 -12.25 15.97 -12.61
N PRO A 390 -13.50 16.10 -12.14
CA PRO A 390 -13.98 17.12 -11.22
C PRO A 390 -13.75 16.79 -9.74
N ILE A 391 -13.38 17.80 -8.96
CA ILE A 391 -13.35 17.75 -7.49
C ILE A 391 -14.61 18.44 -6.97
N GLU A 392 -15.37 17.77 -6.10
CA GLU A 392 -16.52 18.34 -5.40
C GLU A 392 -16.50 17.91 -3.94
N LEU A 393 -16.20 18.83 -3.02
CA LEU A 393 -16.10 18.53 -1.58
C LEU A 393 -16.97 19.47 -0.75
N ASP A 394 -17.63 18.88 0.26
CA ASP A 394 -18.24 19.56 1.39
C ASP A 394 -17.28 19.48 2.59
N LEU A 395 -16.85 20.64 3.07
CA LEU A 395 -15.78 20.78 4.08
C LEU A 395 -16.34 21.29 5.40
N THR A 396 -15.80 20.75 6.49
CA THR A 396 -16.07 21.21 7.87
C THR A 396 -14.73 21.56 8.51
N PHE A 397 -14.64 22.77 9.07
CA PHE A 397 -13.40 23.29 9.62
C PHE A 397 -13.42 23.22 11.15
N PRO A 398 -12.27 22.94 11.79
CA PRO A 398 -12.18 22.98 13.23
C PRO A 398 -12.42 24.41 13.76
N PRO A 399 -12.96 24.55 14.99
CA PRO A 399 -13.09 25.83 15.66
C PRO A 399 -11.73 26.50 15.87
N ARG A 400 -11.68 27.84 15.83
CA ARG A 400 -10.49 28.60 16.21
C ARG A 400 -10.55 28.96 17.70
N PRO A 401 -9.42 29.17 18.39
CA PRO A 401 -9.41 29.59 19.80
C PRO A 401 -10.25 30.85 20.09
N ASN A 402 -10.36 31.75 19.10
CA ASN A 402 -11.09 33.01 19.21
C ASN A 402 -12.47 32.98 18.52
N ASP A 403 -12.83 31.86 17.89
CA ASP A 403 -14.11 31.66 17.22
C ASP A 403 -14.53 30.19 17.36
N PRO A 404 -15.37 29.86 18.37
CA PRO A 404 -15.79 28.50 18.64
C PRO A 404 -16.81 27.95 17.62
N SER A 405 -17.22 28.74 16.63
CA SER A 405 -18.20 28.29 15.64
C SER A 405 -17.58 27.28 14.65
N VAL A 406 -18.32 26.22 14.37
CA VAL A 406 -17.99 25.31 13.27
C VAL A 406 -18.24 26.05 11.96
N ARG A 407 -17.18 26.21 11.17
CA ARG A 407 -17.26 26.83 9.85
C ARG A 407 -17.39 25.72 8.81
N THR A 408 -18.19 25.95 7.79
CA THR A 408 -18.35 25.01 6.67
C THR A 408 -17.89 25.67 5.37
N GLY A 409 -17.54 24.85 4.39
CA GLY A 409 -17.18 25.29 3.06
C GLY A 409 -17.62 24.30 2.01
N LYS A 410 -17.73 24.76 0.77
CA LYS A 410 -17.95 23.93 -0.41
C LYS A 410 -16.94 24.32 -1.47
N LEU A 411 -16.33 23.34 -2.13
CA LEU A 411 -15.62 23.61 -3.37
C LEU A 411 -16.08 22.68 -4.47
N LYS A 412 -16.14 23.24 -5.68
CA LYS A 412 -16.24 22.49 -6.92
C LYS A 412 -15.21 23.02 -7.92
N ILE A 413 -14.37 22.15 -8.46
CA ILE A 413 -13.40 22.44 -9.53
C ILE A 413 -13.61 21.43 -10.63
N GLU A 414 -13.79 21.87 -11.88
CA GLU A 414 -14.11 20.99 -13.00
C GLU A 414 -13.48 21.47 -14.32
N LEU A 415 -13.25 20.55 -15.24
CA LEU A 415 -12.79 20.86 -16.60
C LEU A 415 -14.01 21.19 -17.49
N LYS A 416 -13.90 22.25 -18.29
CA LYS A 416 -14.90 22.70 -19.27
C LYS A 416 -14.26 23.07 -20.60
N GLY A 417 -15.08 23.27 -21.64
CA GLY A 417 -14.61 23.86 -22.89
C GLY A 417 -14.23 25.34 -22.71
N GLY A 418 -13.06 25.74 -23.23
CA GLY A 418 -12.45 27.05 -22.98
C GLY A 418 -12.80 28.17 -23.97
N GLY A 419 -13.79 27.98 -24.84
CA GLY A 419 -14.17 28.97 -25.85
C GLY A 419 -13.10 29.12 -26.95
N SER A 420 -12.35 30.23 -26.94
CA SER A 420 -11.20 30.42 -27.84
C SER A 420 -10.02 29.51 -27.50
N TYR A 421 -9.99 29.01 -26.27
CA TYR A 421 -9.11 27.93 -25.83
C TYR A 421 -9.83 26.59 -25.93
N SER A 422 -9.08 25.50 -26.06
CA SER A 422 -9.66 24.15 -26.05
C SER A 422 -10.33 23.84 -24.71
N ASN A 423 -9.70 24.21 -23.60
CA ASN A 423 -10.10 23.82 -22.25
C ASN A 423 -10.10 25.01 -21.28
N ALA A 424 -10.88 24.88 -20.21
CA ALA A 424 -10.88 25.77 -19.06
C ALA A 424 -11.02 24.99 -17.76
N ILE A 425 -10.25 25.35 -16.74
CA ILE A 425 -10.49 24.91 -15.36
C ILE A 425 -11.47 25.89 -14.74
N TYR A 426 -12.66 25.43 -14.40
CA TYR A 426 -13.70 26.25 -13.77
C TYR A 426 -13.78 25.96 -12.27
N GLY A 427 -13.89 27.01 -11.46
CA GLY A 427 -14.04 26.92 -10.02
C GLY A 427 -15.35 27.54 -9.54
N LYS A 428 -16.00 26.86 -8.58
CA LYS A 428 -17.03 27.43 -7.71
C LYS A 428 -16.66 27.08 -6.26
N ILE A 429 -15.98 28.02 -5.60
CA ILE A 429 -15.32 27.82 -4.31
C ILE A 429 -15.94 28.79 -3.31
N GLN A 430 -16.44 28.26 -2.21
CA GLN A 430 -17.02 29.02 -1.11
C GLN A 430 -16.50 28.41 0.19
N VAL A 431 -15.36 28.89 0.68
CA VAL A 431 -14.67 28.37 1.87
C VAL A 431 -14.30 29.53 2.82
N PRO A 432 -13.92 29.26 4.08
CA PRO A 432 -13.49 30.32 4.98
C PRO A 432 -12.31 31.12 4.40
N GLY A 433 -12.45 32.45 4.43
CA GLY A 433 -11.45 33.41 3.93
C GLY A 433 -11.24 33.42 2.41
N PHE A 434 -12.05 32.70 1.63
CA PHE A 434 -11.92 32.68 0.17
C PHE A 434 -13.23 32.31 -0.55
N SER A 435 -13.64 33.13 -1.52
CA SER A 435 -14.77 32.86 -2.40
C SER A 435 -14.38 33.19 -3.84
N PHE A 436 -14.71 32.29 -4.76
CA PHE A 436 -14.42 32.42 -6.17
C PHE A 436 -15.46 31.71 -7.02
N GLN A 437 -15.87 32.33 -8.12
CA GLN A 437 -16.70 31.68 -9.12
C GLN A 437 -16.31 32.16 -10.52
N GLY A 438 -15.80 31.27 -11.36
CA GLY A 438 -15.34 31.62 -12.70
C GLY A 438 -14.36 30.63 -13.29
N ASP A 439 -13.83 31.00 -14.46
CA ASP A 439 -12.69 30.29 -15.03
C ASP A 439 -11.44 30.65 -14.21
N ILE A 440 -10.78 29.63 -13.69
CA ILE A 440 -9.49 29.72 -13.02
C ILE A 440 -8.47 29.94 -14.17
N MET A 441 -8.31 28.99 -15.09
CA MET A 441 -7.40 29.14 -16.25
C MET A 441 -8.05 28.59 -17.51
N ARG A 442 -7.50 28.97 -18.66
CA ARG A 442 -7.81 28.41 -19.97
C ARG A 442 -6.54 27.93 -20.65
N PHE A 443 -6.63 26.88 -21.46
CA PHE A 443 -5.47 26.30 -22.12
C PHE A 443 -5.83 25.53 -23.40
N MET A 444 -4.86 25.44 -24.31
CA MET A 444 -4.95 24.72 -25.58
C MET A 444 -4.72 23.23 -25.38
N ASN A 445 -5.28 22.40 -26.26
CA ASN A 445 -4.93 20.98 -26.32
C ASN A 445 -3.46 20.78 -26.69
N ASP A 446 -2.93 21.58 -27.61
CA ASP A 446 -1.52 21.53 -27.99
C ASP A 446 -0.70 22.50 -27.11
N LYS A 447 0.22 21.95 -26.30
CA LYS A 447 1.12 22.75 -25.46
C LYS A 447 2.03 23.68 -26.25
N ASN A 448 2.23 23.42 -27.54
CA ASN A 448 3.11 24.21 -28.40
C ASN A 448 2.36 25.31 -29.18
N ALA A 449 1.06 25.51 -28.91
CA ALA A 449 0.30 26.60 -29.51
C ALA A 449 0.90 27.98 -29.13
N PRO A 450 0.75 29.02 -29.97
CA PRO A 450 1.37 30.35 -29.74
C PRO A 450 0.99 31.04 -28.42
N GLU A 451 -0.16 30.68 -27.83
CA GLU A 451 -0.62 31.09 -26.50
C GLU A 451 -1.25 29.86 -25.84
N PRO A 452 -0.44 28.96 -25.27
CA PRO A 452 -0.94 27.65 -24.89
C PRO A 452 -1.77 27.70 -23.60
N VAL A 453 -1.59 28.73 -22.76
CA VAL A 453 -2.27 28.88 -21.46
C VAL A 453 -2.53 30.37 -21.13
N GLU A 454 -3.72 30.66 -20.60
CA GLU A 454 -4.12 31.92 -19.97
C GLU A 454 -4.49 31.66 -18.50
N GLN A 455 -3.73 32.26 -17.57
CA GLN A 455 -4.08 32.28 -16.13
C GLN A 455 -4.95 33.51 -15.86
N ILE A 456 -6.15 33.33 -15.28
CA ILE A 456 -7.13 34.42 -15.07
C ILE A 456 -7.04 34.99 -13.65
N TRP A 457 -6.63 34.19 -12.66
CA TRP A 457 -6.54 34.59 -11.26
C TRP A 457 -5.34 35.48 -10.92
#